data_AF-A0A1L7I200-F1
#
_entry.id   AF-A0A1L7I200-F1
#
_cell.length_a   1.000
_cell.length_b   1.000
_cell.length_c   1.000
_cell.angle_alpha   90.00
_cell.angle_beta   90.00
_cell.angle_gamma   90.00
#
_symmetry.space_group_name_H-M   'P 1'
#
loop_
_entity.id
_entity.type
_entity.pdbx_description
1 polymer ?
#
loop_
_entity_poly.entity_id
_entity_poly.type
_entity_poly.pdbx_seq_one_letter_code
_entity_poly.pdbx_strand_id
1 'polypeptide(L)'
;MNYIRQLNEVFSLFDKDDRLNPSHISLYMALFQEWNSSRFSRGFWINRREMMNAAKIGAKSTYHRCIWDLHNWNYLVYIPSNNPYKGSKINMSVFGTTAEPVEEQCRSTVGQLMNRSSSNNGQVQGHNINSYKEKNNLKEKEPMHPEEMILFFKNRKRSKNEALTFYNHYEAIGWKMSSGMTIINWKNAAEKWILKLENSQASQERTGLARPSENLRTTKIKNYGEPL
;
A
#
# COMPACT_ATOMS: atom_id res chain seq x y z
N MET A 1 -16.52 -2.92 9.19
CA MET A 1 -16.85 -1.80 8.26
C MET A 1 -18.36 -1.74 8.05
N ASN A 2 -18.99 -0.57 8.08
CA ASN A 2 -20.44 -0.43 7.87
C ASN A 2 -20.71 0.25 6.52
N TYR A 3 -21.35 -0.47 5.59
CA TYR A 3 -21.64 0.00 4.22
C TYR A 3 -22.39 1.34 4.20
N ILE A 4 -23.47 1.43 4.96
CA ILE A 4 -24.40 2.58 4.92
C ILE A 4 -23.75 3.82 5.52
N ARG A 5 -23.07 3.68 6.67
CA ARG A 5 -22.32 4.81 7.27
C ARG A 5 -21.25 5.32 6.31
N GLN A 6 -20.37 4.45 5.83
CA GLN A 6 -19.31 4.82 4.89
C GLN A 6 -19.85 5.51 3.63
N LEU A 7 -20.95 5.03 3.07
CA LEU A 7 -21.57 5.61 1.89
C LEU A 7 -22.13 7.02 2.17
N ASN A 8 -22.83 7.21 3.29
CA ASN A 8 -23.38 8.50 3.69
C ASN A 8 -22.29 9.55 4.00
N GLU A 9 -21.21 9.13 4.66
CA GLU A 9 -20.03 9.97 4.93
C GLU A 9 -19.37 10.41 3.63
N VAL A 10 -19.21 9.50 2.66
CA VAL A 10 -18.66 9.81 1.33
C VAL A 10 -19.57 10.76 0.55
N PHE A 11 -20.89 10.57 0.56
CA PHE A 11 -21.81 11.54 -0.04
C PHE A 11 -21.68 12.92 0.63
N SER A 12 -21.58 12.98 1.95
CA SER A 12 -21.33 14.25 2.65
C SER A 12 -19.96 14.87 2.34
N LEU A 13 -18.97 14.10 1.84
CA LEU A 13 -17.73 14.65 1.28
C LEU A 13 -17.91 15.10 -0.18
N PHE A 14 -18.72 14.38 -0.97
CA PHE A 14 -19.01 14.74 -2.36
C PHE A 14 -19.81 16.03 -2.47
N ASP A 15 -20.81 16.22 -1.62
CA ASP A 15 -21.64 17.44 -1.54
C ASP A 15 -20.85 18.69 -1.11
N LYS A 16 -19.57 18.53 -0.72
CA LYS A 16 -18.66 19.60 -0.29
C LYS A 16 -17.44 19.77 -1.22
N ASP A 17 -17.33 18.99 -2.30
CA ASP A 17 -16.15 18.99 -3.19
C ASP A 17 -16.53 19.24 -4.65
N ASP A 18 -16.63 20.53 -5.00
CA ASP A 18 -16.95 21.05 -6.33
C ASP A 18 -15.99 20.58 -7.46
N ARG A 19 -14.87 19.93 -7.12
CA ARG A 19 -13.92 19.36 -8.10
C ARG A 19 -14.42 18.04 -8.68
N LEU A 20 -15.36 17.38 -8.01
CA LEU A 20 -15.96 16.13 -8.49
C LEU A 20 -16.84 16.39 -9.72
N ASN A 21 -16.83 15.42 -10.63
CA ASN A 21 -17.75 15.39 -11.77
C ASN A 21 -18.51 14.05 -11.78
N PRO A 22 -19.60 13.90 -12.55
CA PRO A 22 -20.38 12.67 -12.56
C PRO A 22 -19.58 11.40 -12.91
N SER A 23 -18.49 11.51 -13.67
CA SER A 23 -17.59 10.38 -13.95
C SER A 23 -16.73 9.99 -12.73
N HIS A 24 -16.33 10.95 -11.88
CA HIS A 24 -15.67 10.67 -10.60
C HIS A 24 -16.61 9.91 -9.66
N ILE A 25 -17.84 10.41 -9.51
CA ILE A 25 -18.86 9.77 -8.65
C ILE A 25 -19.20 8.37 -9.18
N SER A 26 -19.46 8.21 -10.48
CA SER A 26 -19.81 6.91 -11.06
C SER A 26 -18.66 5.88 -10.95
N LEU A 27 -17.41 6.31 -11.17
CA LEU A 27 -16.24 5.45 -11.00
C LEU A 27 -16.02 5.05 -9.54
N TYR A 28 -16.12 6.00 -8.61
CA TYR A 28 -16.05 5.69 -7.19
C TYR A 28 -17.13 4.69 -6.76
N MET A 29 -18.37 4.87 -7.21
CA MET A 29 -19.49 3.99 -6.86
C MET A 29 -19.32 2.56 -7.40
N ALA A 30 -18.79 2.41 -8.63
CA ALA A 30 -18.43 1.08 -9.16
C ALA A 30 -17.32 0.41 -8.32
N LEU A 31 -16.30 1.17 -7.94
CA LEU A 31 -15.21 0.70 -7.07
C LEU A 31 -15.69 0.35 -5.65
N PHE A 32 -16.66 1.11 -5.13
CA PHE A 32 -17.26 0.87 -3.82
C PHE A 32 -18.11 -0.41 -3.79
N GLN A 33 -18.82 -0.70 -4.87
CA GLN A 33 -19.53 -1.98 -5.06
C GLN A 33 -18.55 -3.16 -5.09
N GLU A 34 -17.46 -3.06 -5.85
CA GLU A 34 -16.42 -4.10 -5.90
C GLU A 34 -15.71 -4.31 -4.55
N TRP A 35 -15.50 -3.22 -3.80
CA TRP A 35 -14.94 -3.29 -2.44
C TRP A 35 -15.88 -3.98 -1.45
N ASN A 36 -17.19 -3.74 -1.56
CA ASN A 36 -18.21 -4.44 -0.77
C ASN A 36 -18.31 -5.93 -1.13
N SER A 37 -18.27 -6.28 -2.43
CA SER A 37 -18.14 -7.67 -2.89
C SER A 37 -16.89 -8.35 -2.32
N SER A 38 -15.78 -7.62 -2.28
CA SER A 38 -14.51 -7.99 -1.65
C SER A 38 -14.53 -7.95 -0.11
N ARG A 39 -15.71 -7.87 0.52
CA ARG A 39 -15.93 -7.83 1.98
C ARG A 39 -15.14 -6.74 2.71
N PHE A 40 -14.97 -5.58 2.08
CA PHE A 40 -14.14 -4.46 2.56
C PHE A 40 -12.68 -4.84 2.82
N SER A 41 -12.11 -5.74 2.00
CA SER A 41 -10.68 -6.06 2.03
C SER A 41 -9.82 -4.80 1.95
N ARG A 42 -8.69 -4.77 2.68
CA ARG A 42 -7.75 -3.63 2.72
C ARG A 42 -7.29 -3.15 1.34
N GLY A 43 -7.27 -4.04 0.36
CA GLY A 43 -7.20 -3.69 -1.05
C GLY A 43 -7.68 -4.87 -1.91
N PHE A 44 -8.17 -4.56 -3.10
CA PHE A 44 -8.70 -5.52 -4.08
C PHE A 44 -8.09 -5.27 -5.46
N TRP A 45 -8.24 -6.24 -6.36
CA TRP A 45 -7.74 -6.19 -7.73
C TRP A 45 -8.89 -5.85 -8.68
N ILE A 46 -8.68 -4.89 -9.58
CA ILE A 46 -9.69 -4.50 -10.57
C ILE A 46 -9.25 -4.77 -12.01
N ASN A 47 -10.19 -5.22 -12.84
CA ASN A 47 -10.04 -5.13 -14.29
C ASN A 47 -10.53 -3.77 -14.77
N ARG A 48 -9.68 -3.04 -15.50
CA ARG A 48 -10.04 -1.77 -16.12
C ARG A 48 -11.27 -1.89 -17.02
N ARG A 49 -11.44 -2.99 -17.76
CA ARG A 49 -12.58 -3.17 -18.69
C ARG A 49 -13.91 -3.28 -17.95
N GLU A 50 -13.94 -4.06 -16.87
CA GLU A 50 -15.12 -4.23 -16.02
C GLU A 50 -15.46 -2.91 -15.32
N MET A 51 -14.49 -2.23 -14.70
CA MET A 51 -14.72 -0.94 -14.04
C MET A 51 -15.16 0.17 -15.01
N MET A 52 -14.61 0.22 -16.23
CA MET A 52 -15.09 1.15 -17.27
C MET A 52 -16.56 0.88 -17.66
N ASN A 53 -16.96 -0.40 -17.78
CA ASN A 53 -18.35 -0.76 -18.11
C ASN A 53 -19.33 -0.53 -16.94
N ALA A 54 -18.89 -0.79 -15.70
CA ALA A 54 -19.67 -0.53 -14.50
C ALA A 54 -19.92 0.98 -14.32
N ALA A 55 -18.86 1.80 -14.38
CA ALA A 55 -18.90 3.26 -14.27
C ALA A 55 -19.42 3.99 -15.52
N LYS A 56 -19.86 3.26 -16.56
CA LYS A 56 -20.32 3.80 -17.87
C LYS A 56 -19.32 4.74 -18.56
N ILE A 57 -18.02 4.58 -18.29
CA ILE A 57 -16.95 5.36 -18.93
C ILE A 57 -16.47 4.64 -20.19
N GLY A 58 -16.95 5.03 -21.36
CA GLY A 58 -16.44 4.51 -22.64
C GLY A 58 -15.02 4.98 -22.98
N ALA A 59 -14.65 6.21 -22.59
CA ALA A 59 -13.38 6.82 -22.98
C ALA A 59 -12.19 6.37 -22.12
N LYS A 60 -11.18 5.77 -22.77
CA LYS A 60 -9.95 5.28 -22.13
C LYS A 60 -9.19 6.35 -21.35
N SER A 61 -9.16 7.59 -21.85
CA SER A 61 -8.52 8.75 -21.23
C SER A 61 -9.28 9.22 -19.98
N THR A 62 -10.61 9.37 -20.08
CA THR A 62 -11.48 9.77 -18.97
C THR A 62 -11.30 8.84 -17.77
N TYR A 63 -11.32 7.51 -17.97
CA TYR A 63 -11.07 6.55 -16.89
C TYR A 63 -9.75 6.82 -16.15
N HIS A 64 -8.66 7.05 -16.90
CA HIS A 64 -7.33 7.27 -16.32
C HIS A 64 -7.22 8.62 -15.61
N ARG A 65 -7.85 9.69 -16.14
CA ARG A 65 -7.93 10.96 -15.42
C ARG A 65 -8.73 10.77 -14.12
N CYS A 66 -9.93 10.23 -14.21
CA CYS A 66 -10.84 10.07 -13.08
C CYS A 66 -10.26 9.23 -11.93
N ILE A 67 -9.50 8.17 -12.22
CA ILE A 67 -8.87 7.34 -11.18
C ILE A 67 -7.64 8.01 -10.54
N TRP A 68 -6.90 8.84 -11.29
CA TRP A 68 -5.81 9.65 -10.74
C TRP A 68 -6.34 10.82 -9.92
N ASP A 69 -7.41 11.49 -10.36
CA ASP A 69 -8.04 12.59 -9.62
C ASP A 69 -8.59 12.09 -8.26
N LEU A 70 -9.35 10.98 -8.25
CA LEU A 70 -9.80 10.33 -7.02
C LEU A 70 -8.64 9.86 -6.10
N HIS A 71 -7.49 9.51 -6.67
CA HIS A 71 -6.30 9.18 -5.90
C HIS A 71 -5.65 10.43 -5.28
N ASN A 72 -5.45 11.48 -6.08
CA ASN A 72 -4.85 12.75 -5.67
C ASN A 72 -5.67 13.47 -4.57
N TRP A 73 -6.99 13.25 -4.54
CA TRP A 73 -7.89 13.77 -3.50
C TRP A 73 -8.08 12.83 -2.30
N ASN A 74 -7.34 11.72 -2.24
CA ASN A 74 -7.36 10.73 -1.16
C ASN A 74 -8.70 10.01 -0.94
N TYR A 75 -9.58 9.94 -1.94
CA TYR A 75 -10.76 9.05 -1.89
C TYR A 75 -10.36 7.57 -2.02
N LEU A 76 -9.22 7.30 -2.66
CA LEU A 76 -8.63 5.97 -2.79
C LEU A 76 -7.11 6.02 -2.98
N VAL A 77 -6.46 4.87 -2.89
CA VAL A 77 -5.06 4.65 -3.30
C VAL A 77 -5.04 3.74 -4.53
N TYR A 78 -4.63 4.28 -5.67
CA TYR A 78 -4.51 3.54 -6.93
C TYR A 78 -3.08 3.04 -7.15
N ILE A 79 -2.93 1.73 -7.33
CA ILE A 79 -1.65 1.07 -7.60
C ILE A 79 -1.73 0.44 -9.00
N PRO A 80 -1.26 1.14 -10.05
CA PRO A 80 -1.34 0.65 -11.43
C PRO A 80 -0.50 -0.61 -11.64
N SER A 81 -0.96 -1.48 -12.53
CA SER A 81 -0.24 -2.67 -12.98
C SER A 81 -0.11 -2.69 -14.51
N ASN A 82 1.08 -3.03 -15.00
CA ASN A 82 1.35 -3.22 -16.44
C ASN A 82 1.22 -4.69 -16.88
N ASN A 83 0.70 -5.58 -16.03
CA ASN A 83 0.59 -7.01 -16.30
C ASN A 83 -0.85 -7.35 -16.73
N PRO A 84 -1.10 -7.85 -17.96
CA PRO A 84 -2.45 -8.19 -18.44
C PRO A 84 -3.22 -9.19 -17.58
N TYR A 85 -2.51 -10.04 -16.82
CA TYR A 85 -3.07 -11.11 -16.00
C TYR A 85 -3.21 -10.72 -14.52
N LYS A 86 -2.68 -9.56 -14.10
CA LYS A 86 -2.84 -9.02 -12.75
C LYS A 86 -3.43 -7.62 -12.86
N GLY A 87 -4.72 -7.51 -12.55
CA GLY A 87 -5.45 -6.24 -12.51
C GLY A 87 -4.74 -5.18 -11.65
N SER A 88 -5.15 -3.92 -11.75
CA SER A 88 -4.55 -2.87 -10.91
C SER A 88 -5.11 -2.99 -9.49
N LYS A 89 -4.31 -2.68 -8.47
CA LYS A 89 -4.74 -2.81 -7.06
C LYS A 89 -5.30 -1.48 -6.57
N ILE A 90 -6.40 -1.52 -5.85
CA ILE A 90 -7.04 -0.36 -5.22
C ILE A 90 -7.25 -0.63 -3.74
N ASN A 91 -6.92 0.36 -2.92
CA ASN A 91 -7.35 0.44 -1.53
C ASN A 91 -8.33 1.63 -1.44
N MET A 92 -9.52 1.47 -0.88
CA MET A 92 -10.48 2.58 -0.71
C MET A 92 -10.26 3.25 0.64
N SER A 93 -10.45 4.57 0.72
CA SER A 93 -10.31 5.30 1.98
C SER A 93 -11.50 5.07 2.91
N VAL A 94 -11.22 4.92 4.20
CA VAL A 94 -12.22 4.75 5.27
C VAL A 94 -12.57 6.13 5.84
N PHE A 95 -13.87 6.44 5.88
CA PHE A 95 -14.41 7.69 6.41
C PHE A 95 -15.41 7.41 7.54
N GLY A 96 -15.56 8.36 8.47
CA GLY A 96 -16.54 8.33 9.57
C GLY A 96 -16.57 7.09 10.47
N THR A 97 -15.57 6.20 10.39
CA THR A 97 -15.48 4.98 11.21
C THR A 97 -14.59 5.24 12.42
N THR A 98 -15.15 5.93 13.42
CA THR A 98 -14.57 5.99 14.77
C THR A 98 -14.45 4.56 15.31
N ALA A 99 -13.22 4.17 15.64
CA ALA A 99 -12.90 2.81 16.05
C ALA A 99 -13.14 2.60 17.56
N GLU A 100 -14.41 2.58 17.96
CA GLU A 100 -14.80 1.89 19.19
C GLU A 100 -14.57 0.38 18.99
N PRO A 101 -13.70 -0.28 19.78
CA PRO A 101 -13.38 -1.69 19.62
C PRO A 101 -14.48 -2.56 20.24
N VAL A 102 -15.63 -2.66 19.57
CA VAL A 102 -16.69 -3.61 19.95
C VAL A 102 -16.15 -5.03 19.74
N GLU A 103 -15.98 -5.76 20.84
CA GLU A 103 -15.36 -7.08 20.87
C GLU A 103 -16.11 -8.12 20.02
N GLU A 104 -15.37 -8.94 19.28
CA GLU A 104 -15.93 -10.01 18.46
C GLU A 104 -16.28 -11.22 19.33
N GLN A 105 -17.57 -11.38 19.69
CA GLN A 105 -18.09 -12.62 20.25
C GLN A 105 -19.11 -13.30 19.32
N CYS A 106 -18.58 -14.13 18.42
CA CYS A 106 -19.34 -15.16 17.74
C CYS A 106 -19.89 -16.19 18.76
N ARG A 107 -21.15 -16.02 19.20
CA ARG A 107 -21.89 -17.08 19.92
C ARG A 107 -22.73 -17.91 18.95
N SER A 108 -22.28 -19.13 18.69
CA SER A 108 -23.10 -20.17 18.08
C SER A 108 -24.10 -20.72 19.10
N THR A 109 -25.40 -20.53 18.87
CA THR A 109 -26.47 -21.22 19.61
C THR A 109 -27.51 -21.72 18.62
N VAL A 110 -27.89 -23.00 18.74
CA VAL A 110 -28.91 -23.64 17.89
C VAL A 110 -30.27 -23.59 18.59
N GLY A 111 -31.31 -23.18 17.86
CA GLY A 111 -32.71 -23.11 18.28
C GLY A 111 -33.45 -22.04 17.45
N GLN A 112 -34.37 -22.40 16.54
CA GLN A 112 -35.80 -22.66 16.81
C GLN A 112 -36.54 -21.41 17.36
N LEU A 113 -37.60 -20.85 16.74
CA LEU A 113 -38.44 -21.25 15.57
C LEU A 113 -38.37 -20.13 14.45
N MET A 114 -39.33 -19.75 13.60
CA MET A 114 -40.76 -20.08 13.37
C MET A 114 -41.23 -19.76 11.92
N ASN A 115 -42.52 -19.94 11.61
CA ASN A 115 -43.06 -20.00 10.23
C ASN A 115 -43.54 -18.66 9.61
N ARG A 116 -43.02 -18.38 8.41
CA ARG A 116 -43.74 -18.09 7.15
C ARG A 116 -45.04 -17.26 7.18
N SER A 117 -45.02 -16.09 6.55
CA SER A 117 -46.08 -15.59 5.65
C SER A 117 -45.53 -14.53 4.67
N SER A 118 -46.22 -14.34 3.54
CA SER A 118 -45.66 -13.68 2.34
C SER A 118 -45.93 -12.17 2.25
N SER A 119 -45.04 -11.46 1.57
CA SER A 119 -45.46 -10.45 0.57
C SER A 119 -44.44 -10.40 -0.56
N ASN A 120 -44.89 -10.07 -1.77
CA ASN A 120 -44.08 -10.07 -2.99
C ASN A 120 -43.45 -8.69 -3.23
N ASN A 121 -42.31 -8.65 -3.92
CA ASN A 121 -42.16 -7.96 -5.22
C ASN A 121 -40.71 -8.04 -5.77
N GLY A 122 -40.58 -8.02 -7.10
CA GLY A 122 -39.34 -7.58 -7.77
C GLY A 122 -38.16 -8.56 -7.79
N GLN A 123 -38.31 -9.75 -8.38
CA GLN A 123 -37.15 -10.48 -8.88
C GLN A 123 -36.58 -9.79 -10.15
N VAL A 124 -35.26 -9.62 -10.22
CA VAL A 124 -34.53 -9.58 -11.49
C VAL A 124 -33.33 -10.53 -11.39
N GLN A 125 -33.29 -11.51 -12.30
CA GLN A 125 -32.38 -12.66 -12.23
C GLN A 125 -31.20 -12.49 -13.17
N GLY A 126 -29.99 -12.26 -12.62
CA GLY A 126 -28.73 -12.24 -13.35
C GLY A 126 -27.85 -13.42 -12.95
N HIS A 127 -27.60 -14.36 -13.87
CA HIS A 127 -26.90 -15.61 -13.57
C HIS A 127 -25.37 -15.53 -13.72
N ASN A 128 -24.66 -16.12 -12.73
CA ASN A 128 -23.31 -16.71 -12.85
C ASN A 128 -22.17 -15.73 -13.28
N ILE A 129 -20.88 -15.94 -12.95
CA ILE A 129 -20.05 -17.12 -13.25
C ILE A 129 -18.85 -17.21 -12.27
N ASN A 130 -18.43 -18.45 -11.99
CA ASN A 130 -17.15 -18.88 -11.39
C ASN A 130 -16.73 -18.32 -10.02
N SER A 131 -16.99 -19.15 -9.00
CA SER A 131 -16.06 -19.27 -7.88
C SER A 131 -14.76 -19.94 -8.34
N TYR A 132 -13.60 -19.42 -7.92
CA TYR A 132 -12.32 -20.11 -8.03
C TYR A 132 -11.72 -20.29 -6.63
N LYS A 133 -11.69 -21.54 -6.16
CA LYS A 133 -11.00 -21.92 -4.92
C LYS A 133 -9.52 -22.19 -5.22
N GLU A 134 -8.67 -21.20 -5.07
CA GLU A 134 -7.24 -21.44 -4.82
C GLU A 134 -6.84 -20.92 -3.43
N LYS A 135 -6.48 -21.85 -2.56
CA LYS A 135 -5.81 -21.52 -1.28
C LYS A 135 -4.33 -21.29 -1.57
N ASN A 136 -3.90 -20.04 -1.67
CA ASN A 136 -2.48 -19.70 -1.59
C ASN A 136 -2.27 -18.56 -0.57
N ASN A 137 -1.50 -18.85 0.47
CA ASN A 137 -1.12 -17.87 1.49
C ASN A 137 -0.13 -16.85 0.90
N LEU A 138 -0.41 -15.55 1.01
CA LEU A 138 0.61 -14.50 0.92
C LEU A 138 0.12 -13.23 1.65
N LYS A 139 0.87 -12.76 2.64
CA LYS A 139 0.59 -11.53 3.41
C LYS A 139 1.29 -10.34 2.76
N GLU A 140 0.52 -9.35 2.30
CA GLU A 140 0.96 -8.03 1.80
C GLU A 140 -0.19 -7.03 2.05
N LYS A 141 -0.45 -6.61 3.30
CA LYS A 141 0.41 -5.76 4.18
C LYS A 141 0.90 -4.47 3.50
N GLU A 142 0.83 -3.39 4.26
CA GLU A 142 1.42 -2.08 3.94
C GLU A 142 2.96 -2.16 3.89
N PRO A 143 3.63 -1.11 3.39
CA PRO A 143 5.03 -0.89 3.75
C PRO A 143 5.18 -0.86 5.28
N MET A 144 5.76 -1.95 5.81
CA MET A 144 6.45 -2.08 7.09
C MET A 144 5.63 -1.92 8.40
N HIS A 145 5.55 -3.01 9.16
CA HIS A 145 5.80 -2.90 10.61
C HIS A 145 7.30 -3.12 10.87
N PRO A 146 7.94 -2.40 11.82
CA PRO A 146 9.32 -2.66 12.25
C PRO A 146 9.59 -4.13 12.60
N GLU A 147 8.59 -4.80 13.17
CA GLU A 147 8.59 -6.22 13.53
C GLU A 147 8.95 -7.16 12.37
N GLU A 148 8.52 -6.87 11.14
CA GLU A 148 8.80 -7.75 9.99
C GLU A 148 10.23 -7.60 9.47
N MET A 149 10.82 -6.40 9.59
CA MET A 149 12.26 -6.23 9.35
C MET A 149 13.08 -6.87 10.46
N ILE A 150 12.68 -6.71 11.73
CA ILE A 150 13.31 -7.39 12.87
C ILE A 150 13.28 -8.92 12.66
N LEU A 151 12.16 -9.48 12.21
CA LEU A 151 12.05 -10.92 11.91
C LEU A 151 12.88 -11.33 10.68
N PHE A 152 12.89 -10.53 9.61
CA PHE A 152 13.71 -10.80 8.42
C PHE A 152 15.22 -10.80 8.73
N PHE A 153 15.70 -9.80 9.47
CA PHE A 153 17.09 -9.72 9.92
C PHE A 153 17.42 -10.88 10.89
N LYS A 154 16.54 -11.19 11.85
CA LYS A 154 16.71 -12.36 12.74
C LYS A 154 16.82 -13.67 11.96
N ASN A 155 16.01 -13.88 10.93
CA ASN A 155 16.09 -15.04 10.05
C ASN A 155 17.37 -15.07 9.20
N ARG A 156 17.97 -13.91 8.90
CA ARG A 156 19.30 -13.76 8.31
C ARG A 156 20.45 -13.81 9.35
N LYS A 157 20.18 -14.26 10.60
CA LYS A 157 21.12 -14.28 11.75
C LYS A 157 21.68 -12.90 12.16
N ARG A 158 21.05 -11.81 11.74
CA ARG A 158 21.42 -10.43 12.09
C ARG A 158 20.73 -9.98 13.38
N SER A 159 21.31 -8.98 14.04
CA SER A 159 20.80 -8.43 15.30
C SER A 159 19.51 -7.61 15.11
N LYS A 160 18.72 -7.48 16.20
CA LYS A 160 17.57 -6.56 16.27
C LYS A 160 17.99 -5.11 16.00
N ASN A 161 19.20 -4.74 16.40
CA ASN A 161 19.70 -3.37 16.30
C ASN A 161 20.01 -2.99 14.84
N GLU A 162 20.66 -3.87 14.07
CA GLU A 162 20.89 -3.65 12.63
C GLU A 162 19.58 -3.44 11.85
N ALA A 163 18.53 -4.17 12.22
CA ALA A 163 17.20 -4.03 11.62
C ALA A 163 16.56 -2.66 11.93
N LEU A 164 16.74 -2.16 13.15
CA LEU A 164 16.25 -0.84 13.56
C LEU A 164 17.07 0.29 12.91
N THR A 165 18.40 0.15 12.81
CA THR A 165 19.24 1.12 12.09
C THR A 165 18.86 1.21 10.61
N PHE A 166 18.57 0.06 9.97
CA PHE A 166 18.04 0.01 8.60
C PHE A 166 16.69 0.74 8.49
N TYR A 167 15.75 0.48 9.40
CA TYR A 167 14.45 1.14 9.42
C TYR A 167 14.58 2.67 9.54
N ASN A 168 15.25 3.15 10.58
CA ASN A 168 15.42 4.58 10.85
C ASN A 168 16.10 5.31 9.68
N HIS A 169 17.08 4.67 9.02
CA HIS A 169 17.78 5.25 7.87
C HIS A 169 16.84 5.52 6.69
N TYR A 170 16.01 4.55 6.30
CA TYR A 170 15.09 4.72 5.18
C TYR A 170 13.84 5.52 5.54
N GLU A 171 13.41 5.51 6.81
CA GLU A 171 12.37 6.37 7.35
C GLU A 171 12.75 7.85 7.24
N ALA A 172 13.97 8.22 7.67
CA ALA A 172 14.50 9.59 7.51
C ALA A 172 14.63 10.03 6.04
N ILE A 173 14.78 9.09 5.10
CA ILE A 173 14.81 9.33 3.65
C ILE A 173 13.39 9.30 3.03
N GLY A 174 12.35 9.06 3.83
CA GLY A 174 10.96 8.98 3.37
C GLY A 174 10.72 7.86 2.36
N TRP A 175 11.53 6.79 2.43
CA TRP A 175 11.50 5.62 1.55
C TRP A 175 11.57 5.95 0.05
N LYS A 176 12.36 6.96 -0.33
CA LYS A 176 12.59 7.37 -1.72
C LYS A 176 14.02 7.07 -2.19
N MET A 177 14.17 6.76 -3.47
CA MET A 177 15.46 6.69 -4.16
C MET A 177 15.87 8.10 -4.65
N SER A 178 17.14 8.31 -5.00
CA SER A 178 17.60 9.58 -5.58
C SER A 178 16.97 9.92 -6.94
N SER A 179 16.33 8.94 -7.60
CA SER A 179 15.48 9.12 -8.79
C SER A 179 14.04 9.58 -8.46
N GLY A 180 13.73 9.88 -7.20
CA GLY A 180 12.40 10.29 -6.72
C GLY A 180 11.40 9.14 -6.54
N MET A 181 11.68 7.94 -7.05
CA MET A 181 10.80 6.77 -6.94
C MET A 181 10.76 6.20 -5.52
N THR A 182 9.61 5.73 -5.06
CA THR A 182 9.48 5.07 -3.75
C THR A 182 10.02 3.63 -3.75
N ILE A 183 10.59 3.21 -2.62
CA ILE A 183 11.20 1.89 -2.42
C ILE A 183 10.10 0.88 -2.08
N ILE A 184 9.39 0.41 -3.11
CA ILE A 184 8.30 -0.56 -2.98
C ILE A 184 8.79 -1.91 -2.42
N ASN A 185 10.02 -2.32 -2.75
CA ASN A 185 10.60 -3.58 -2.31
C ASN A 185 11.73 -3.34 -1.28
N TRP A 186 11.35 -3.24 -0.01
CA TRP A 186 12.28 -3.07 1.10
C TRP A 186 13.20 -4.27 1.34
N LYS A 187 12.81 -5.50 0.94
CA LYS A 187 13.62 -6.71 1.15
C LYS A 187 14.92 -6.65 0.34
N ASN A 188 14.82 -6.26 -0.94
CA ASN A 188 16.00 -6.06 -1.79
C ASN A 188 16.88 -4.87 -1.31
N ALA A 189 16.31 -3.89 -0.60
CA ALA A 189 17.10 -2.84 0.06
C ALA A 189 17.82 -3.38 1.31
N ALA A 190 17.14 -4.19 2.13
CA ALA A 190 17.71 -4.86 3.31
C ALA A 190 18.84 -5.83 2.93
N GLU A 191 18.71 -6.58 1.83
CA GLU A 191 19.77 -7.47 1.35
C GLU A 191 21.00 -6.70 0.85
N LYS A 192 20.81 -5.58 0.14
CA LYS A 192 21.91 -4.65 -0.21
C LYS A 192 22.56 -4.01 1.01
N TRP A 193 21.78 -3.71 2.05
CA TRP A 193 22.28 -3.17 3.33
C TRP A 193 23.13 -4.21 4.07
N ILE A 194 22.65 -5.45 4.21
CA ILE A 194 23.39 -6.56 4.83
C ILE A 194 24.69 -6.84 4.05
N LEU A 195 24.63 -6.93 2.72
CA LEU A 195 25.82 -7.14 1.87
C LEU A 195 26.83 -5.98 2.00
N LYS A 196 26.36 -4.74 2.17
CA LYS A 196 27.23 -3.58 2.43
C LYS A 196 27.91 -3.67 3.81
N LEU A 197 27.20 -4.09 4.84
CA LEU A 197 27.78 -4.34 6.18
C LEU A 197 28.83 -5.45 6.12
N GLU A 198 28.56 -6.55 5.43
CA GLU A 198 29.48 -7.69 5.29
C GLU A 198 30.78 -7.29 4.60
N ASN A 199 30.69 -6.57 3.48
CA ASN A 199 31.88 -6.04 2.81
C ASN A 199 32.63 -4.98 3.65
N SER A 200 31.94 -4.26 4.54
CA SER A 200 32.57 -3.30 5.47
C SER A 200 33.33 -4.00 6.61
N GLN A 201 32.82 -5.13 7.13
CA GLN A 201 33.52 -5.91 8.15
C GLN A 201 34.68 -6.71 7.55
N ALA A 202 34.48 -7.35 6.38
CA ALA A 202 35.55 -8.09 5.69
C ALA A 202 36.72 -7.19 5.22
N SER A 203 36.51 -5.88 5.05
CA SER A 203 37.59 -4.91 4.81
C SER A 203 38.25 -4.40 6.09
N GLN A 204 37.56 -4.41 7.24
CA GLN A 204 38.18 -4.20 8.55
C GLN A 204 39.07 -5.38 8.96
N GLU A 205 38.59 -6.63 8.83
CA GLU A 205 39.37 -7.83 9.16
C GLU A 205 40.65 -7.95 8.31
N ARG A 206 40.60 -7.53 7.05
CA ARG A 206 41.79 -7.48 6.16
C ARG A 206 42.78 -6.36 6.51
N THR A 207 42.47 -5.45 7.43
CA THR A 207 43.40 -4.44 7.95
C THR A 207 43.99 -4.80 9.32
N GLY A 208 43.94 -6.08 9.70
CA GLY A 208 44.66 -6.65 10.84
C GLY A 208 46.19 -6.73 10.68
N LEU A 209 46.74 -6.50 9.48
CA LEU A 209 48.18 -6.34 9.25
C LEU A 209 48.48 -4.93 8.71
N ALA A 210 49.53 -4.33 9.27
CA ALA A 210 50.29 -3.15 8.85
C ALA A 210 49.60 -2.15 7.88
N ARG A 211 49.33 -0.93 8.36
CA ARG A 211 49.25 0.25 7.50
C ARG A 211 50.66 0.75 7.17
N PRO A 212 51.12 0.75 5.91
CA PRO A 212 52.07 1.76 5.47
C PRO A 212 51.43 3.14 5.61
N SER A 213 52.24 4.13 5.96
CA SER A 213 51.82 5.53 6.07
C SER A 213 51.59 6.18 4.70
N GLU A 214 50.86 7.30 4.75
CA GLU A 214 50.77 8.33 3.69
C GLU A 214 49.96 7.98 2.43
N ASN A 215 48.97 8.83 2.12
CA ASN A 215 48.86 9.51 0.83
C ASN A 215 47.73 10.58 0.87
N LEU A 216 48.02 11.73 1.48
CA LEU A 216 47.29 13.01 1.28
C LEU A 216 48.03 14.19 1.95
N ARG A 217 49.32 14.41 1.63
CA ARG A 217 50.02 15.64 2.05
C ARG A 217 49.58 16.81 1.17
N THR A 218 48.76 17.72 1.69
CA THR A 218 48.39 18.98 1.03
C THR A 218 49.14 20.16 1.67
N THR A 219 50.38 20.38 1.25
CA THR A 219 51.24 21.49 1.74
C THR A 219 50.82 22.86 1.18
N LYS A 220 49.59 23.30 1.47
CA LYS A 220 49.13 24.68 1.23
C LYS A 220 49.55 25.61 2.38
N ILE A 221 50.86 25.81 2.52
CA ILE A 221 51.39 26.93 3.31
C ILE A 221 51.21 28.18 2.44
N LYS A 222 50.18 28.98 2.72
CA LYS A 222 50.07 30.34 2.21
C LYS A 222 50.59 31.31 3.26
N ASN A 223 51.77 31.85 3.04
CA ASN A 223 52.25 32.99 3.83
C ASN A 223 51.56 34.26 3.31
N TYR A 224 50.96 35.03 4.22
CA TYR A 224 50.30 36.32 3.94
C TYR A 224 51.06 37.46 4.67
N GLY A 225 52.38 37.35 4.76
CA GLY A 225 53.25 38.18 5.60
C GLY A 225 54.01 39.30 4.87
N GLU A 226 53.75 39.55 3.58
CA GLU A 226 54.36 40.63 2.80
C GLU A 226 53.29 41.66 2.38
N PRO A 227 53.54 42.97 2.54
CA PRO A 227 52.68 44.02 2.00
C PRO A 227 52.86 44.17 0.48
N LEU A 228 51.89 44.86 -0.14
CA LEU A 228 51.87 45.23 -1.58
C LEU A 228 52.83 46.37 -1.91
#